data_AF-D6AJ58-F1
#
_entry.id   AF-D6AJ58-F1
#
_cell.length_a   1.000
_cell.length_b   1.000
_cell.length_c   1.000
_cell.angle_alpha   90.00
_cell.angle_beta   90.00
_cell.angle_gamma   90.00
#
_symmetry.space_group_name_H-M   'P 1'
#
loop_
_entity.id
_entity.type
_entity.pdbx_description
1 polymer ?
#
loop_
_entity_poly.entity_id
_entity_poly.type
_entity_poly.pdbx_seq_one_letter_code
_entity_poly.pdbx_strand_id
1 'polypeptide(L)'
;MQHLLTHQGELHQVADGPARPAPVRAPLPQMPPAPALPPEAIAEELAQAFGPQGILRFDQRAVSRQGVPEVVARTLVWAGLPADFGPFFWAQPGQPVVPTLAELAAQRQVQPASDAGSYLVMGTDFGRAICVQYGTANIVAVPVEAGPGGQPVPPQFVNTGLPEFVRSMALLGRMWRLRFGLNPEQAGRWTVDFQAQLVALDPAALASPESWWSVLLEQMWDGLI
;
A
#
# COMPACT_ATOMS: atom_id res chain seq x y z
N MET A 1 18.59 -0.99 6.98
CA MET A 1 18.53 -1.43 5.56
C MET A 1 18.81 -0.29 4.56
N GLN A 2 18.97 0.95 5.00
CA GLN A 2 19.36 2.07 4.12
C GLN A 2 20.87 2.10 3.80
N HIS A 3 21.69 1.50 4.67
CA HIS A 3 23.14 1.42 4.51
C HIS A 3 23.65 0.33 3.54
N LEU A 4 22.78 -0.59 3.09
CA LEU A 4 23.19 -1.62 2.12
C LEU A 4 23.03 -1.15 0.67
N LEU A 5 22.15 -0.16 0.42
CA LEU A 5 21.93 0.43 -0.90
C LEU A 5 22.97 1.52 -1.22
N THR A 6 23.49 2.23 -0.21
CA THR A 6 24.57 3.21 -0.40
C THR A 6 25.89 2.54 -0.80
N HIS A 7 26.17 1.34 -0.27
CA HIS A 7 27.46 0.67 -0.52
C HIS A 7 27.56 -0.05 -1.87
N GLN A 8 26.44 -0.41 -2.52
CA GLN A 8 26.46 -0.94 -3.89
C GLN A 8 26.67 0.15 -4.96
N GLY A 9 26.29 1.40 -4.66
CA GLY A 9 26.56 2.56 -5.52
C GLY A 9 28.01 3.02 -5.48
N GLU A 10 28.69 2.88 -4.33
CA GLU A 10 30.08 3.31 -4.17
C GLU A 10 31.10 2.31 -4.74
N LEU A 11 30.79 1.01 -4.81
CA LEU A 11 31.67 0.02 -5.43
C LEU A 11 31.63 -0.02 -6.97
N HIS A 12 30.71 0.72 -7.60
CA HIS A 12 30.67 0.88 -9.06
C HIS A 12 31.25 2.22 -9.56
N GLN A 13 31.66 3.13 -8.68
CA GLN A 13 32.34 4.39 -9.08
C GLN A 13 33.78 4.19 -9.60
N VAL A 14 34.24 2.95 -9.74
CA VAL A 14 35.53 2.63 -10.41
C VAL A 14 35.36 2.35 -11.90
N ALA A 15 34.13 2.40 -12.44
CA ALA A 15 33.89 2.28 -13.87
C ALA A 15 33.09 3.50 -14.35
N ASP A 16 33.68 4.31 -15.23
CA ASP A 16 33.08 5.42 -15.98
C ASP A 16 31.89 4.96 -16.84
N GLY A 17 30.82 4.50 -16.21
CA GLY A 17 29.55 4.18 -16.83
C GLY A 17 28.71 5.45 -16.96
N PRO A 18 28.04 5.68 -18.10
CA PRO A 18 27.14 6.82 -18.23
C PRO A 18 26.05 6.77 -17.17
N ALA A 19 25.71 7.93 -16.60
CA ALA A 19 24.57 8.06 -15.70
C ALA A 19 23.33 7.46 -16.36
N ARG A 20 22.67 6.50 -15.70
CA ARG A 20 21.42 5.94 -16.23
C ARG A 20 20.45 7.09 -16.43
N PRO A 21 19.85 7.25 -17.62
CA PRO A 21 18.84 8.27 -17.82
C PRO A 21 17.72 8.05 -16.81
N ALA A 22 17.31 9.11 -16.11
CA ALA A 22 16.15 9.05 -15.25
C ALA A 22 14.95 8.56 -16.08
N PRO A 23 14.17 7.57 -15.58
CA PRO A 23 13.05 7.04 -16.35
C PRO A 23 12.07 8.17 -16.66
N VAL A 24 11.94 8.53 -17.94
CA VAL A 24 10.91 9.44 -18.41
C VAL A 24 9.59 8.70 -18.34
N ARG A 25 8.78 9.01 -17.33
CA ARG A 25 7.50 8.35 -17.14
C ARG A 25 6.59 8.67 -18.33
N ALA A 26 6.16 7.62 -19.04
CA ALA A 26 5.09 7.77 -20.00
C ALA A 26 3.86 8.36 -19.28
N PRO A 27 3.14 9.31 -19.89
CA PRO A 27 1.91 9.85 -19.30
C PRO A 27 0.96 8.72 -18.94
N LEU A 28 0.29 8.83 -17.79
CA LEU A 28 -0.67 7.81 -17.35
C LEU A 28 -1.74 7.61 -18.43
N PRO A 29 -2.11 6.36 -18.76
CA PRO A 29 -3.17 6.11 -19.71
C PRO A 29 -4.47 6.73 -19.20
N GLN A 30 -5.24 7.36 -20.10
CA GLN A 30 -6.57 7.82 -19.75
C GLN A 30 -7.51 6.62 -19.74
N MET A 31 -7.91 6.21 -18.55
CA MET A 31 -8.84 5.10 -18.35
C MET A 31 -10.18 5.62 -17.84
N PRO A 32 -11.32 5.11 -18.32
CA PRO A 32 -12.59 5.36 -17.67
C PRO A 32 -12.53 4.93 -16.20
N PRO A 33 -13.00 5.76 -15.26
CA PRO A 33 -12.97 5.40 -13.84
C PRO A 33 -13.84 4.16 -13.61
N ALA A 34 -13.33 3.23 -12.80
CA ALA A 34 -14.09 2.09 -12.35
C ALA A 34 -15.29 2.57 -11.51
N PRO A 35 -16.44 1.89 -11.58
CA PRO A 35 -17.59 2.26 -10.75
C PRO A 35 -17.23 2.11 -9.26
N ALA A 36 -17.76 3.02 -8.44
CA ALA A 36 -17.75 2.83 -7.00
C ALA A 36 -18.60 1.59 -6.65
N LEU A 37 -18.07 0.75 -5.76
CA LEU A 37 -18.71 -0.50 -5.37
C LEU A 37 -19.16 -0.46 -3.91
N PRO A 38 -20.30 -1.10 -3.58
CA PRO A 38 -20.65 -1.33 -2.19
C PRO A 38 -19.66 -2.31 -1.54
N PRO A 39 -19.47 -2.26 -0.20
CA PRO A 39 -18.52 -3.12 0.50
C PRO A 39 -18.68 -4.63 0.22
N GLU A 40 -19.90 -5.09 0.00
CA GLU A 40 -20.22 -6.49 -0.31
C GLU A 40 -19.63 -6.92 -1.65
N ALA A 41 -19.69 -6.07 -2.68
CA ALA A 41 -19.07 -6.36 -3.97
C ALA A 41 -17.54 -6.28 -3.91
N ILE A 42 -16.99 -5.40 -3.06
CA ILE A 42 -15.54 -5.38 -2.77
C ILE A 42 -15.11 -6.69 -2.08
N ALA A 43 -15.95 -7.22 -1.19
CA ALA A 43 -15.72 -8.51 -0.54
C ALA A 43 -15.63 -9.66 -1.56
N GLU A 44 -16.46 -9.63 -2.60
CA GLU A 44 -16.41 -10.59 -3.71
C GLU A 44 -15.11 -10.46 -4.51
N GLU A 45 -14.70 -9.23 -4.86
CA GLU A 45 -13.42 -8.98 -5.55
C GLU A 45 -12.22 -9.53 -4.74
N LEU A 46 -12.23 -9.34 -3.42
CA LEU A 46 -11.22 -9.90 -2.50
C LEU A 46 -11.29 -11.42 -2.44
N ALA A 47 -12.47 -12.01 -2.33
CA ALA A 47 -12.64 -13.45 -2.23
C ALA A 47 -12.16 -14.18 -3.50
N GLN A 48 -12.32 -13.57 -4.67
CA GLN A 48 -11.77 -14.09 -5.92
C GLN A 48 -10.24 -14.06 -5.97
N ALA A 49 -9.60 -13.14 -5.23
CA ALA A 49 -8.15 -13.00 -5.17
C ALA A 49 -7.51 -13.91 -4.10
N PHE A 50 -8.07 -13.93 -2.89
CA PHE A 50 -7.45 -14.51 -1.70
C PHE A 50 -8.21 -15.71 -1.11
N GLY A 51 -9.40 -16.01 -1.63
CA GLY A 51 -10.32 -16.96 -1.00
C GLY A 51 -10.93 -16.41 0.30
N PRO A 52 -11.98 -17.04 0.85
CA PRO A 52 -12.65 -16.53 2.04
C PRO A 52 -11.79 -16.61 3.30
N GLN A 53 -10.86 -17.55 3.39
CA GLN A 53 -9.95 -17.71 4.54
C GLN A 53 -8.79 -16.70 4.52
N GLY A 54 -8.44 -16.16 3.34
CA GLY A 54 -7.37 -15.17 3.18
C GLY A 54 -7.80 -13.73 3.48
N ILE A 55 -9.00 -13.53 4.04
CA ILE A 55 -9.57 -12.22 4.31
C ILE A 55 -9.73 -12.03 5.82
N LEU A 56 -9.10 -10.99 6.36
CA LEU A 56 -9.32 -10.52 7.72
C LEU A 56 -10.51 -9.55 7.74
N ARG A 57 -11.59 -9.93 8.41
CA ARG A 57 -12.74 -9.04 8.70
C ARG A 57 -12.72 -8.58 10.14
N PHE A 58 -13.27 -7.40 10.35
CA PHE A 58 -13.33 -6.75 11.66
C PHE A 58 -14.74 -6.84 12.21
N ASP A 59 -14.87 -7.02 13.53
CA ASP A 59 -16.16 -6.88 14.18
C ASP A 59 -16.49 -5.39 14.43
N GLN A 60 -17.74 -5.11 14.80
CA GLN A 60 -18.20 -3.74 15.05
C GLN A 60 -17.47 -3.07 16.22
N ARG A 61 -17.01 -3.85 17.21
CA ARG A 61 -16.25 -3.31 18.34
C ARG A 61 -14.87 -2.87 17.87
N ALA A 62 -14.21 -3.64 17.01
CA ALA A 62 -12.89 -3.35 16.51
C ALA A 62 -12.80 -1.98 15.80
N VAL A 63 -13.87 -1.56 15.14
CA VAL A 63 -13.99 -0.28 14.43
C VAL A 63 -14.73 0.81 15.21
N SER A 64 -15.09 0.57 16.47
CA SER A 64 -15.90 1.51 17.27
C SER A 64 -15.12 2.70 17.84
N ARG A 65 -13.85 2.88 17.46
CA ARG A 65 -13.04 4.00 17.95
C ARG A 65 -13.60 5.32 17.42
N GLN A 66 -13.64 6.32 18.29
CA GLN A 66 -14.00 7.68 17.91
C GLN A 66 -13.06 8.21 16.82
N GLY A 67 -13.64 8.78 15.75
CA GLY A 67 -12.89 9.35 14.63
C GLY A 67 -12.64 8.39 13.46
N VAL A 68 -13.00 7.11 13.58
CA VAL A 68 -13.03 6.19 12.43
C VAL A 68 -14.11 6.65 11.45
N PRO A 69 -13.78 6.99 10.18
CA PRO A 69 -14.79 7.35 9.19
C PRO A 69 -15.75 6.17 8.91
N GLU A 70 -17.03 6.47 8.66
CA GLU A 70 -18.04 5.41 8.43
C GLU A 70 -17.67 4.51 7.24
N VAL A 71 -17.15 5.09 6.15
CA VAL A 71 -16.69 4.32 4.98
C VAL A 71 -15.58 3.33 5.32
N VAL A 72 -14.66 3.71 6.22
CA VAL A 72 -13.57 2.85 6.71
C VAL A 72 -14.16 1.71 7.54
N ALA A 73 -15.01 2.03 8.52
CA ALA A 73 -15.67 1.03 9.36
C ALA A 73 -16.47 0.02 8.53
N ARG A 74 -17.31 0.49 7.61
CA ARG A 74 -18.12 -0.37 6.73
C ARG A 74 -17.25 -1.26 5.85
N THR A 75 -16.17 -0.73 5.29
CA THR A 75 -15.25 -1.52 4.45
C THR A 75 -14.57 -2.62 5.27
N LEU A 76 -14.07 -2.32 6.47
CA LEU A 76 -13.41 -3.31 7.33
C LEU A 76 -14.36 -4.43 7.82
N VAL A 77 -15.61 -4.10 8.11
CA VAL A 77 -16.60 -5.06 8.60
C VAL A 77 -17.12 -5.97 7.49
N TRP A 78 -17.51 -5.38 6.35
CA TRP A 78 -18.17 -6.13 5.27
C TRP A 78 -17.19 -6.71 4.25
N ALA A 79 -16.22 -5.91 3.78
CA ALA A 79 -15.22 -6.35 2.83
C ALA A 79 -14.05 -7.06 3.52
N GLY A 80 -13.46 -6.42 4.53
CA GLY A 80 -12.22 -6.84 5.19
C GLY A 80 -10.96 -6.38 4.45
N LEU A 81 -9.84 -6.97 4.82
CA LEU A 81 -8.51 -6.76 4.23
C LEU A 81 -7.90 -8.11 3.81
N PRO A 82 -6.99 -8.16 2.83
CA PRO A 82 -6.14 -9.33 2.64
C PRO A 82 -5.37 -9.62 3.93
N ALA A 83 -5.50 -10.82 4.50
CA ALA A 83 -4.89 -11.16 5.78
C ALA A 83 -3.35 -11.21 5.68
N ASP A 84 -2.86 -11.89 4.65
CA ASP A 84 -1.44 -12.01 4.31
C ASP A 84 -1.32 -11.97 2.78
N PHE A 85 -0.62 -10.96 2.28
CA PHE A 85 -0.26 -10.84 0.88
C PHE A 85 1.19 -10.36 0.74
N GLY A 86 2.11 -11.11 1.35
CA GLY A 86 3.54 -10.86 1.21
C GLY A 86 4.03 -10.93 -0.25
N PRO A 87 4.96 -10.05 -0.67
CA PRO A 87 5.66 -9.06 0.15
C PRO A 87 4.92 -7.72 0.31
N PHE A 88 3.70 -7.59 -0.21
CA PHE A 88 3.03 -6.29 -0.36
C PHE A 88 2.36 -5.80 0.91
N PHE A 89 1.70 -6.69 1.67
CA PHE A 89 0.90 -6.29 2.81
C PHE A 89 0.59 -7.43 3.77
N TRP A 90 0.54 -7.10 5.06
CA TRP A 90 0.01 -7.94 6.13
C TRP A 90 -0.95 -7.13 6.98
N ALA A 91 -2.17 -7.64 7.18
CA ALA A 91 -3.19 -6.90 7.92
C ALA A 91 -2.91 -6.87 9.42
N GLN A 92 -3.20 -5.74 10.05
CA GLN A 92 -3.13 -5.55 11.49
C GLN A 92 -4.48 -5.95 12.11
N PRO A 93 -4.52 -6.94 13.03
CA PRO A 93 -5.74 -7.26 13.76
C PRO A 93 -6.22 -6.11 14.64
N GLY A 94 -7.53 -5.86 14.65
CA GLY A 94 -8.17 -4.83 15.48
C GLY A 94 -8.60 -5.34 16.84
N GLN A 95 -7.67 -5.76 17.70
CA GLN A 95 -8.01 -6.27 19.05
C GLN A 95 -7.41 -5.39 20.16
N PRO A 96 -8.24 -4.82 21.08
CA PRO A 96 -9.71 -4.82 21.07
C PRO A 96 -10.32 -3.85 20.04
N VAL A 97 -9.50 -2.94 19.49
CA VAL A 97 -9.85 -1.94 18.48
C VAL A 97 -8.65 -1.71 17.56
N VAL A 98 -8.86 -1.20 16.34
CA VAL A 98 -7.79 -0.92 15.36
C VAL A 98 -6.76 0.08 15.92
N PRO A 99 -5.49 -0.27 16.16
CA PRO A 99 -4.59 0.61 16.90
C PRO A 99 -4.24 1.89 16.12
N THR A 100 -3.93 2.97 16.84
CA THR A 100 -3.21 4.11 16.26
C THR A 100 -1.73 3.77 16.06
N LEU A 101 -1.03 4.53 15.22
CA LEU A 101 0.40 4.36 15.04
C LEU A 101 1.18 4.63 16.34
N ALA A 102 0.71 5.55 17.18
CA ALA A 102 1.28 5.81 18.50
C ALA A 102 1.15 4.60 19.44
N GLU A 103 -0.02 3.95 19.45
CA GLU A 103 -0.26 2.73 20.23
C GLU A 103 0.62 1.58 19.73
N LEU A 104 0.75 1.42 18.40
CA LEU A 104 1.63 0.42 17.81
C LEU A 104 3.11 0.69 18.15
N ALA A 105 3.57 1.93 18.11
CA ALA A 105 4.92 2.32 18.49
C ALA A 105 5.20 2.00 19.96
N ALA A 106 4.25 2.29 20.86
CA ALA A 106 4.35 1.94 22.27
C ALA A 106 4.45 0.41 22.48
N GLN A 107 3.66 -0.38 21.75
CA GLN A 107 3.74 -1.85 21.78
C GLN A 107 5.10 -2.37 21.29
N ARG A 108 5.70 -1.71 20.29
CA ARG A 108 7.03 -2.05 19.77
C ARG A 108 8.19 -1.42 20.55
N GLN A 109 7.90 -0.63 21.58
CA GLN A 109 8.88 0.08 22.42
C GLN A 109 9.82 1.00 21.60
N VAL A 110 9.30 1.63 20.55
CA VAL A 110 10.02 2.63 19.73
C VAL A 110 9.48 4.03 19.95
N GLN A 111 10.28 5.06 19.68
CA GLN A 111 9.84 6.45 19.82
C GLN A 111 8.86 6.81 18.69
N PRO A 112 7.58 7.16 18.99
CA PRO A 112 6.65 7.62 17.97
C PRO A 112 6.95 9.07 17.55
N ALA A 113 6.56 9.42 16.32
CA ALA A 113 6.51 10.81 15.89
C ALA A 113 5.39 11.58 16.62
N SER A 114 5.51 12.90 16.70
CA SER A 114 4.53 13.76 17.40
C SER A 114 3.12 13.69 16.81
N ASP A 115 2.98 13.32 15.54
CA ASP A 115 1.71 13.20 14.82
C ASP A 115 1.17 11.75 14.77
N ALA A 116 1.86 10.77 15.37
CA ALA A 116 1.53 9.34 15.26
C ALA A 116 0.10 8.98 15.72
N GLY A 117 -0.53 9.80 16.57
CA GLY A 117 -1.93 9.62 16.98
C GLY A 117 -2.95 9.86 15.84
N SER A 118 -2.53 10.44 14.72
CA SER A 118 -3.38 10.82 13.59
C SER A 118 -3.55 9.71 12.55
N TYR A 119 -2.96 8.53 12.79
CA TYR A 119 -2.92 7.42 11.84
C TYR A 119 -3.47 6.15 12.49
N LEU A 120 -4.49 5.55 11.87
CA LEU A 120 -5.03 4.24 12.26
C LEU A 120 -4.40 3.14 11.44
N VAL A 121 -3.80 2.16 12.09
CA VAL A 121 -3.00 1.12 11.41
C VAL A 121 -3.90 0.03 10.85
N MET A 122 -3.91 -0.13 9.53
CA MET A 122 -4.60 -1.21 8.82
C MET A 122 -3.70 -2.44 8.63
N GLY A 123 -2.38 -2.24 8.58
CA GLY A 123 -1.41 -3.29 8.36
C GLY A 123 0.01 -2.76 8.16
N THR A 124 0.84 -3.53 7.49
CA THR A 124 2.25 -3.22 7.23
C THR A 124 2.66 -3.70 5.85
N ASP A 125 3.56 -2.98 5.18
CA ASP A 125 4.20 -3.39 3.93
C ASP A 125 5.61 -3.98 4.17
N PHE A 126 5.80 -4.60 5.34
CA PHE A 126 7.09 -5.00 5.95
C PHE A 126 7.95 -3.85 6.47
N GLY A 127 8.01 -2.70 5.78
CA GLY A 127 8.87 -1.57 6.19
C GLY A 127 8.17 -0.47 7.00
N ARG A 128 6.92 -0.16 6.64
CA ARG A 128 6.10 0.93 7.16
C ARG A 128 4.73 0.40 7.56
N ALA A 129 4.08 1.10 8.49
CA ALA A 129 2.68 0.87 8.77
C ALA A 129 1.84 1.47 7.64
N ILE A 130 0.87 0.70 7.14
CA ILE A 130 -0.16 1.17 6.22
C ILE A 130 -1.34 1.64 7.07
N CYS A 131 -1.69 2.91 6.93
CA CYS A 131 -2.59 3.60 7.83
C CYS A 131 -3.70 4.34 7.10
N VAL A 132 -4.86 4.47 7.75
CA VAL A 132 -5.85 5.50 7.43
C VAL A 132 -5.42 6.79 8.14
N GLN A 133 -5.30 7.89 7.39
CA GLN A 133 -5.00 9.21 7.94
C GLN A 133 -6.29 9.93 8.39
N TYR A 134 -6.31 10.46 9.61
CA TYR A 134 -7.42 11.28 10.08
C TYR A 134 -7.55 12.60 9.30
N GLY A 135 -8.79 13.08 9.18
CA GLY A 135 -9.15 14.28 8.43
C GLY A 135 -9.35 14.04 6.93
N THR A 136 -8.52 13.21 6.29
CA THR A 136 -8.61 12.92 4.84
C THR A 136 -9.19 11.55 4.53
N ALA A 137 -9.06 10.58 5.45
CA ALA A 137 -9.34 9.16 5.22
C ALA A 137 -8.47 8.50 4.12
N ASN A 138 -7.42 9.18 3.67
CA ASN A 138 -6.44 8.63 2.73
C ASN A 138 -5.72 7.43 3.36
N ILE A 139 -5.29 6.49 2.51
CA ILE A 139 -4.36 5.44 2.89
C ILE A 139 -2.94 5.93 2.65
N VAL A 140 -2.11 5.82 3.68
CA VAL A 140 -0.72 6.28 3.67
C VAL A 140 0.21 5.25 4.31
N ALA A 141 1.44 5.17 3.83
CA ALA A 141 2.50 4.39 4.47
C ALA A 141 3.36 5.30 5.35
N VAL A 142 3.49 4.98 6.63
CA VAL A 142 4.16 5.81 7.64
C VAL A 142 5.16 4.96 8.43
N PRO A 143 6.41 5.43 8.64
CA PRO A 143 7.33 4.78 9.56
C PRO A 143 6.73 4.71 10.97
N VAL A 144 6.88 3.57 11.65
CA VAL A 144 6.41 3.41 13.04
C VAL A 144 7.29 4.17 14.03
N GLU A 145 8.60 4.16 13.78
CA GLU A 145 9.57 4.94 14.53
C GLU A 145 9.71 6.34 13.92
N ALA A 146 9.84 7.34 14.78
CA ALA A 146 10.02 8.72 14.38
C ALA A 146 11.32 8.95 13.59
N GLY A 147 11.35 10.02 12.81
CA GLY A 147 12.60 10.53 12.27
C GLY A 147 13.54 11.07 13.37
N PRO A 148 14.77 11.46 13.01
CA PRO A 148 15.74 12.03 13.93
C PRO A 148 15.15 13.13 14.81
N GLY A 149 15.36 13.06 16.12
CA GLY A 149 14.83 14.03 17.08
C GLY A 149 13.31 13.95 17.30
N GLY A 150 12.69 12.80 17.00
CA GLY A 150 11.25 12.59 17.23
C GLY A 150 10.35 13.27 16.19
N GLN A 151 10.91 13.71 15.07
CA GLN A 151 10.18 14.46 14.06
C GLN A 151 9.29 13.55 13.19
N PRO A 152 8.10 14.03 12.78
CA PRO A 152 7.30 13.38 11.75
C PRO A 152 8.07 13.19 10.45
N VAL A 153 7.93 12.01 9.85
CA VAL A 153 8.35 11.74 8.49
C VAL A 153 7.13 11.93 7.58
N PRO A 154 7.25 12.63 6.44
CA PRO A 154 6.13 12.80 5.53
C PRO A 154 5.49 11.46 5.15
N PRO A 155 4.17 11.29 5.34
CA PRO A 155 3.49 10.05 4.98
C PRO A 155 3.55 9.83 3.47
N GLN A 156 3.85 8.61 3.06
CA GLN A 156 3.85 8.24 1.64
C GLN A 156 2.41 7.93 1.21
N PHE A 157 1.91 8.58 0.17
CA PHE A 157 0.55 8.35 -0.32
C PHE A 157 0.41 6.94 -0.92
N VAL A 158 -0.68 6.24 -0.58
CA VAL A 158 -1.00 4.91 -1.11
C VAL A 158 -2.28 5.00 -1.94
N ASN A 159 -3.41 5.33 -1.32
CA ASN A 159 -4.71 5.44 -2.00
C ASN A 159 -5.57 6.56 -1.42
N THR A 160 -6.53 7.03 -2.20
CA THR A 160 -7.53 8.04 -1.80
C THR A 160 -8.46 7.57 -0.69
N GLY A 161 -8.63 6.27 -0.52
CA GLY A 161 -9.48 5.70 0.51
C GLY A 161 -9.27 4.21 0.71
N LEU A 162 -9.87 3.68 1.78
CA LEU A 162 -9.82 2.26 2.09
C LEU A 162 -10.50 1.38 1.03
N PRO A 163 -11.67 1.74 0.46
CA PRO A 163 -12.26 0.98 -0.64
C PRO A 163 -11.30 0.84 -1.83
N GLU A 164 -10.66 1.92 -2.25
CA GLU A 164 -9.73 1.96 -3.38
C GLU A 164 -8.49 1.13 -3.11
N PHE A 165 -7.93 1.20 -1.90
CA PHE A 165 -6.82 0.35 -1.47
C PHE A 165 -7.20 -1.14 -1.54
N VAL A 166 -8.33 -1.52 -0.95
CA VAL A 166 -8.76 -2.93 -0.90
C VAL A 166 -8.99 -3.48 -2.32
N ARG A 167 -9.60 -2.69 -3.20
CA ARG A 167 -9.81 -3.08 -4.61
C ARG A 167 -8.50 -3.16 -5.38
N SER A 168 -7.58 -2.24 -5.15
CA SER A 168 -6.22 -2.28 -5.74
C SER A 168 -5.46 -3.53 -5.31
N MET A 169 -5.58 -3.93 -4.04
CA MET A 169 -5.00 -5.17 -3.51
C MET A 169 -5.66 -6.43 -4.09
N ALA A 170 -6.99 -6.43 -4.25
CA ALA A 170 -7.71 -7.52 -4.91
C ALA A 170 -7.28 -7.66 -6.38
N LEU A 171 -7.15 -6.54 -7.10
CA LEU A 171 -6.63 -6.49 -8.46
C LEU A 171 -5.23 -7.10 -8.54
N LEU A 172 -4.29 -6.63 -7.70
CA LEU A 172 -2.94 -7.16 -7.66
C LEU A 172 -2.97 -8.66 -7.34
N GLY A 173 -3.73 -9.11 -6.35
CA GLY A 173 -3.85 -10.54 -6.00
C GLY A 173 -4.33 -11.42 -7.17
N ARG A 174 -5.36 -10.98 -7.91
CA ARG A 174 -5.86 -11.73 -9.08
C ARG A 174 -4.85 -11.82 -10.21
N MET A 175 -4.09 -10.75 -10.44
CA MET A 175 -3.13 -10.65 -11.54
C MET A 175 -1.76 -11.25 -11.20
N TRP A 176 -1.34 -11.19 -9.94
CA TRP A 176 0.01 -11.58 -9.50
C TRP A 176 0.35 -13.02 -9.85
N ARG A 177 -0.60 -13.93 -9.64
CA ARG A 177 -0.46 -15.35 -10.04
C ARG A 177 -0.17 -15.57 -11.53
N LEU A 178 -0.56 -14.62 -12.39
CA LEU A 178 -0.35 -14.69 -13.85
C LEU A 178 1.03 -14.16 -14.27
N ARG A 179 1.78 -13.56 -13.35
CA ARG A 179 3.09 -12.97 -13.63
C ARG A 179 4.22 -14.01 -13.63
N PHE A 180 4.05 -15.13 -12.94
CA PHE A 180 5.07 -16.17 -12.85
C PHE A 180 5.30 -16.87 -14.20
N GLY A 181 6.57 -17.00 -14.59
CA GLY A 181 6.96 -17.69 -15.83
C GLY A 181 6.83 -16.85 -17.11
N LEU A 182 6.47 -15.57 -16.99
CA LEU A 182 6.45 -14.65 -18.13
C LEU A 182 7.87 -14.33 -18.60
N ASN A 183 8.06 -14.22 -19.92
CA ASN A 183 9.27 -13.64 -20.48
C ASN A 183 9.29 -12.11 -20.29
N PRO A 184 10.42 -11.41 -20.52
CA PRO A 184 10.52 -9.98 -20.27
C PRO A 184 9.48 -9.12 -21.00
N GLU A 185 9.16 -9.45 -22.25
CA GLU A 185 8.15 -8.72 -23.03
C GLU A 185 6.74 -8.92 -22.44
N GLN A 186 6.39 -10.16 -22.08
CA GLN A 186 5.12 -10.49 -21.46
C GLN A 186 4.99 -9.85 -20.07
N ALA A 187 6.06 -9.84 -19.27
CA ALA A 187 6.10 -9.19 -17.98
C ALA A 187 5.89 -7.67 -18.10
N GLY A 188 6.46 -7.05 -19.14
CA GLY A 188 6.22 -5.63 -19.46
C GLY A 188 4.76 -5.35 -19.80
N ARG A 189 4.14 -6.18 -20.66
CA ARG A 189 2.71 -6.06 -20.99
C ARG A 189 1.82 -6.24 -19.76
N TRP A 190 2.13 -7.23 -18.92
CA TRP A 190 1.43 -7.44 -17.64
C TRP A 190 1.49 -6.19 -16.76
N THR A 191 2.66 -5.53 -16.65
CA THR A 191 2.83 -4.33 -15.82
C THR A 191 2.03 -3.16 -16.38
N VAL A 192 1.98 -2.99 -17.70
CA VAL A 192 1.14 -1.98 -18.37
C VAL A 192 -0.34 -2.21 -18.09
N ASP A 193 -0.82 -3.45 -18.21
CA ASP A 193 -2.23 -3.80 -17.98
C ASP A 193 -2.63 -3.61 -16.51
N PHE A 194 -1.73 -3.96 -15.58
CA PHE A 194 -1.94 -3.72 -14.16
C PHE A 194 -2.00 -2.23 -13.85
N GLN A 195 -1.04 -1.44 -14.39
CA GLN A 195 -1.02 0.01 -14.24
C GLN A 195 -2.30 0.66 -14.79
N ALA A 196 -2.79 0.25 -15.96
CA ALA A 196 -4.02 0.78 -16.54
C ALA A 196 -5.25 0.53 -15.65
N GLN A 197 -5.39 -0.69 -15.13
CA GLN A 197 -6.50 -1.02 -14.22
C GLN A 197 -6.37 -0.29 -12.87
N LEU A 198 -5.15 -0.09 -12.38
CA LEU A 198 -4.91 0.69 -11.17
C LEU A 198 -5.29 2.17 -11.34
N VAL A 199 -4.98 2.78 -12.49
CA VAL A 199 -5.44 4.14 -12.83
C VAL A 199 -6.97 4.23 -12.84
N ALA A 200 -7.66 3.20 -13.36
CA ALA A 200 -9.12 3.18 -13.37
C ALA A 200 -9.71 3.12 -11.95
N LEU A 201 -9.04 2.45 -11.01
CA LEU A 201 -9.45 2.37 -9.60
C LEU A 201 -9.15 3.65 -8.83
N ASP A 202 -7.91 4.16 -8.95
CA ASP A 202 -7.45 5.32 -8.21
C ASP A 202 -6.30 6.03 -8.96
N PRO A 203 -6.58 7.05 -9.79
CA PRO A 203 -5.55 7.76 -10.52
C PRO A 203 -4.57 8.50 -9.59
N ALA A 204 -4.99 8.90 -8.39
CA ALA A 204 -4.13 9.62 -7.44
C ALA A 204 -3.05 8.72 -6.83
N ALA A 205 -3.30 7.41 -6.74
CA ALA A 205 -2.33 6.40 -6.32
C ALA A 205 -1.06 6.42 -7.18
N LEU A 206 -1.20 6.90 -8.42
CA LEU A 206 -0.13 7.00 -9.39
C LEU A 206 0.23 8.45 -9.75
N ALA A 207 -0.31 9.46 -9.07
CA ALA A 207 -0.08 10.87 -9.45
C ALA A 207 1.37 11.35 -9.20
N SER A 208 2.07 10.75 -8.23
CA SER A 208 3.46 11.09 -7.88
C SER A 208 4.39 9.89 -8.06
N PRO A 209 5.66 10.08 -8.47
CA PRO A 209 6.66 9.00 -8.47
C PRO A 209 6.91 8.44 -7.06
N GLU A 210 6.75 9.28 -6.04
CA GLU A 210 6.95 8.88 -4.64
C GLU A 210 5.74 8.16 -4.04
N SER A 211 4.60 8.08 -4.73
CA SER A 211 3.46 7.30 -4.26
C SER A 211 3.83 5.82 -4.15
N TRP A 212 3.28 5.13 -3.16
CA TRP A 212 3.61 3.74 -2.86
C TRP A 212 3.44 2.81 -4.07
N TRP A 213 2.34 2.94 -4.80
CA TRP A 213 2.09 2.16 -6.02
C TRP A 213 3.02 2.52 -7.18
N SER A 214 3.45 3.77 -7.29
CA SER A 214 4.41 4.19 -8.32
C SER A 214 5.78 3.52 -8.08
N VAL A 215 6.25 3.52 -6.83
CA VAL A 215 7.48 2.83 -6.44
C VAL A 215 7.36 1.32 -6.67
N LEU A 216 6.22 0.72 -6.33
CA LEU A 216 5.99 -0.70 -6.55
C LEU A 216 6.02 -1.07 -8.04
N LEU A 217 5.36 -0.27 -8.90
CA LEU A 217 5.38 -0.47 -10.34
C LEU A 217 6.79 -0.33 -10.92
N GLU A 218 7.57 0.65 -10.45
CA GLU A 218 8.97 0.81 -10.86
C GLU A 218 9.80 -0.44 -10.53
N GLN A 219 9.65 -1.00 -9.33
CA GLN A 219 10.30 -2.25 -8.94
C GLN A 219 9.87 -3.44 -9.82
N MET A 220 8.60 -3.49 -10.24
CA MET A 220 8.11 -4.50 -11.19
C MET A 220 8.71 -4.31 -12.59
N TRP A 221 8.97 -3.07 -13.02
CA TRP A 221 9.64 -2.77 -14.28
C TRP A 221 11.12 -3.18 -14.27
N ASP A 222 11.81 -2.94 -13.14
CA ASP A 222 13.21 -3.30 -12.95
C ASP A 222 13.43 -4.81 -12.69
N GLY A 223 12.34 -5.57 -12.48
CA GLY A 223 12.39 -7.00 -12.18
C GLY A 223 12.89 -7.32 -10.77
N LEU A 224 12.79 -6.37 -9.84
CA LEU A 224 13.14 -6.56 -8.43
C LEU A 224 12.09 -7.36 -7.65
N ILE A 225 10.86 -7.41 -8.19
CA ILE A 225 9.71 -8.19 -7.71
C ILE A 225 8.96 -8.81 -8.89
#